data_AF-A0A0D2UP72-F1
#
_entry.id   AF-A0A0D2UP72-F1
#
_cell.length_a   1.000
_cell.length_b   1.000
_cell.length_c   1.000
_cell.angle_alpha   90.00
_cell.angle_beta   90.00
_cell.angle_gamma   90.00
#
_symmetry.space_group_name_H-M   'P 1'
#
loop_
_entity.id
_entity.type
_entity.pdbx_description
1 polymer ?
#
loop_
_entity_poly.entity_id
_entity_poly.type
_entity_poly.pdbx_seq_one_letter_code
_entity_poly.pdbx_strand_id
1 'polypeptide(L)'
;MILYQFCGLKSGILWQIGWPTSLPTSEKEPFVKSVLREKKNALEELMLKSLPLRPGVEDFIDDACNKGIPVIILTAYSRSGEKTARSIVEKLGDERLSKIKVVGNEEVEKSLYGQLVFGKGMSSSLDEQLAKEARKAASAEKQRIAEEVASLLKVSVNIDTSSSERLEKIVASLRAGAEIAEVPVYNCILVAGSKSGLAAAEQIGMPRVALRSSFTSRAEFPTANAIMDGFGGADLTISKLCQKRWS
;
A
#
# COMPACT_ATOMS: atom_id res chain seq x y z
N MET A 1 13.46 8.90 -8.70
CA MET A 1 12.45 9.02 -7.62
C MET A 1 12.21 7.69 -6.96
N ILE A 2 12.15 7.63 -5.63
CA ILE A 2 11.91 6.40 -4.87
C ILE A 2 10.67 6.56 -4.02
N LEU A 3 9.70 5.65 -4.16
CA LEU A 3 8.46 5.59 -3.38
C LEU A 3 8.55 4.42 -2.38
N TYR A 4 8.54 4.69 -1.08
CA TYR A 4 8.73 3.67 -0.02
C TYR A 4 7.45 3.38 0.77
N GLN A 5 7.24 2.11 1.20
CA GLN A 5 6.08 1.66 1.99
C GLN A 5 6.47 0.81 3.22
N PHE A 6 5.79 1.04 4.35
CA PHE A 6 5.79 0.16 5.53
C PHE A 6 4.84 -1.04 5.36
N CYS A 7 5.36 -2.26 5.51
CA CYS A 7 4.58 -3.49 5.41
C CYS A 7 3.98 -3.88 6.77
N GLY A 8 2.65 -3.88 6.89
CA GLY A 8 1.92 -4.23 8.12
C GLY A 8 1.86 -5.73 8.42
N LEU A 9 1.86 -6.08 9.72
CA LEU A 9 1.70 -7.44 10.23
C LEU A 9 0.33 -8.05 9.87
N LYS A 10 0.31 -9.17 9.13
CA LYS A 10 -0.83 -10.10 9.14
C LYS A 10 -0.62 -11.10 10.28
N SER A 11 -1.59 -11.20 11.18
CA SER A 11 -1.56 -12.22 12.25
C SER A 11 -2.47 -13.36 11.85
N GLY A 12 -1.88 -14.53 11.60
CA GLY A 12 -2.57 -15.79 11.40
C GLY A 12 -2.38 -16.67 12.63
N ILE A 13 -3.13 -16.43 13.69
CA ILE A 13 -3.14 -17.30 14.89
C ILE A 13 -4.49 -18.02 15.06
N LEU A 14 -5.57 -17.54 14.42
CA LEU A 14 -6.91 -18.10 14.66
C LEU A 14 -7.31 -19.28 13.76
N TRP A 15 -6.50 -19.69 12.78
CA TRP A 15 -6.91 -20.71 11.81
C TRP A 15 -6.67 -22.15 12.27
N GLN A 16 -5.94 -22.37 13.36
CA GLN A 16 -5.49 -23.71 13.75
C GLN A 16 -6.34 -24.36 14.86
N ILE A 17 -7.08 -23.57 15.65
CA ILE A 17 -7.76 -24.06 16.87
C ILE A 17 -9.30 -24.03 16.73
N GLY A 18 -9.84 -23.31 15.73
CA GLY A 18 -11.30 -23.19 15.54
C GLY A 18 -11.98 -22.36 16.65
N TRP A 19 -13.31 -22.28 16.61
CA TRP A 19 -14.10 -21.65 17.67
C TRP A 19 -14.39 -22.69 18.77
N PRO A 20 -14.28 -22.35 20.07
CA PRO A 20 -14.56 -23.30 21.15
C PRO A 20 -15.99 -23.84 21.06
N THR A 21 -16.15 -25.16 21.12
CA THR A 21 -17.47 -25.82 21.07
C THR A 21 -18.33 -25.55 22.31
N SER A 22 -17.73 -25.06 23.40
CA SER A 22 -18.42 -24.68 24.62
C SER A 22 -19.05 -23.29 24.59
N LEU A 23 -18.84 -22.50 23.53
CA LEU A 23 -19.34 -21.12 23.41
C LEU A 23 -20.36 -20.98 22.28
N PRO A 24 -21.44 -20.19 22.48
CA PRO A 24 -22.41 -19.93 21.43
C PRO A 24 -21.76 -19.32 20.18
N THR A 25 -22.13 -19.81 18.99
CA THR A 25 -21.63 -19.28 17.71
C THR A 25 -22.07 -17.83 17.46
N SER A 26 -23.16 -17.38 18.11
CA SER A 26 -23.64 -16.00 18.07
C SER A 26 -22.64 -15.00 18.68
N GLU A 27 -21.79 -15.43 19.61
CA GLU A 27 -20.78 -14.59 20.24
C GLU A 27 -19.47 -14.51 19.45
N LYS A 28 -19.29 -15.40 18.46
CA LYS A 28 -18.06 -15.50 17.67
C LYS A 28 -17.72 -14.21 16.95
N GLU A 29 -18.68 -13.65 16.24
CA GLU A 29 -18.48 -12.43 15.46
C GLU A 29 -18.17 -11.20 16.33
N PRO A 30 -18.96 -10.86 17.37
CA PRO A 30 -18.65 -9.72 18.22
C PRO A 30 -17.34 -9.90 18.99
N PHE A 31 -17.01 -11.12 19.44
CA PHE A 31 -15.74 -11.40 20.10
C PHE A 31 -14.55 -11.18 19.15
N VAL A 32 -14.60 -11.75 17.94
CA VAL A 32 -13.53 -11.58 16.94
C VAL A 32 -13.37 -10.11 16.57
N LYS A 33 -14.48 -9.37 16.40
CA LYS A 33 -14.44 -7.91 16.17
C LYS A 33 -13.76 -7.17 17.33
N SER A 34 -14.08 -7.53 18.57
CA SER A 34 -13.45 -6.95 19.77
C SER A 34 -11.94 -7.22 19.81
N VAL A 35 -11.53 -8.48 19.62
CA VAL A 35 -10.10 -8.87 19.60
C VAL A 35 -9.35 -8.15 18.48
N LEU A 36 -9.92 -8.06 17.28
CA LEU A 36 -9.29 -7.36 16.16
C LEU A 36 -9.17 -5.85 16.42
N ARG A 37 -10.15 -5.25 17.11
CA ARG A 37 -10.10 -3.84 17.54
C ARG A 37 -9.00 -3.62 18.57
N GLU A 38 -8.96 -4.40 19.65
CA GLU A 38 -7.94 -4.23 20.69
C GLU A 38 -6.52 -4.49 20.15
N LYS A 39 -6.38 -5.48 19.28
CA LYS A 39 -5.13 -5.72 18.55
C LYS A 39 -4.72 -4.51 17.70
N LYS A 40 -5.67 -3.88 17.00
CA LYS A 40 -5.39 -2.67 16.21
C LYS A 40 -4.93 -1.52 17.12
N ASN A 41 -5.62 -1.28 18.23
CA ASN A 41 -5.26 -0.25 19.20
C ASN A 41 -3.85 -0.46 19.77
N ALA A 42 -3.56 -1.69 20.22
CA ALA A 42 -2.25 -2.05 20.74
C ALA A 42 -1.13 -1.90 19.69
N LEU A 43 -1.43 -2.24 18.43
CA LEU A 43 -0.49 -2.05 17.33
C LEU A 43 -0.24 -0.56 17.04
N GLU A 44 -1.27 0.27 17.01
CA GLU A 44 -1.14 1.72 16.82
C GLU A 44 -0.31 2.36 17.94
N GLU A 45 -0.57 1.98 19.20
CA GLU A 45 0.21 2.42 20.34
C GLU A 45 1.68 1.97 20.24
N LEU A 46 1.94 0.73 19.81
CA LEU A 46 3.30 0.24 19.60
C LEU A 46 4.02 0.98 18.47
N MET A 47 3.32 1.40 17.42
CA MET A 47 3.90 2.12 16.29
C MET A 47 4.30 3.56 16.67
N LEU A 48 3.51 4.18 17.56
CA LEU A 48 3.82 5.47 18.19
C LEU A 48 4.99 5.33 19.16
N LYS A 49 5.06 4.22 19.90
CA LYS A 49 6.23 3.83 20.67
C LYS A 49 7.37 3.47 19.69
N SER A 50 8.62 3.68 20.11
CA SER A 50 9.79 3.67 19.22
C SER A 50 10.05 2.30 18.58
N LEU A 51 9.40 2.01 17.46
CA LEU A 51 9.86 0.99 16.52
C LEU A 51 11.02 1.54 15.70
N PRO A 52 12.13 0.79 15.59
CA PRO A 52 13.26 1.21 14.77
C PRO A 52 12.86 1.25 13.31
N LEU A 53 13.44 2.21 12.59
CA LEU A 53 13.41 2.19 11.14
C LEU A 53 14.19 0.98 10.63
N ARG A 54 13.91 0.60 9.38
CA ARG A 54 14.61 -0.51 8.76
C ARG A 54 16.11 -0.18 8.65
N PRO A 55 17.02 -1.10 9.04
CA PRO A 55 18.45 -0.85 8.92
C PRO A 55 18.84 -0.42 7.50
N GLY A 56 19.67 0.62 7.41
CA GLY A 56 20.18 1.18 6.15
C GLY A 56 19.21 2.09 5.39
N VAL A 57 17.97 2.30 5.85
CA VAL A 57 17.01 3.18 5.14
C VAL A 57 17.44 4.65 5.20
N GLU A 58 18.03 5.09 6.31
CA GLU A 58 18.52 6.45 6.50
C GLU A 58 19.68 6.74 5.55
N ASP A 59 20.72 5.90 5.59
CA ASP A 59 21.87 5.99 4.68
C ASP A 59 21.44 5.96 3.21
N PHE A 60 20.44 5.14 2.88
CA PHE A 60 19.90 5.04 1.53
C PHE A 60 19.20 6.33 1.06
N ILE A 61 18.46 7.00 1.96
CA ILE A 61 17.84 8.31 1.68
C ILE A 61 18.93 9.37 1.53
N ASP A 62 19.91 9.37 2.42
CA ASP A 62 21.02 10.33 2.39
C ASP A 62 21.83 10.20 1.09
N ASP A 63 22.16 8.97 0.68
CA ASP A 63 22.82 8.68 -0.59
C ASP A 63 22.02 9.19 -1.80
N ALA A 64 20.69 9.08 -1.76
CA ALA A 64 19.83 9.57 -2.83
C ALA A 64 19.85 11.09 -2.89
N CYS A 65 19.67 11.76 -1.74
CA CYS A 65 19.70 13.20 -1.62
C CYS A 65 21.07 13.78 -2.03
N ASN A 66 22.17 13.15 -1.62
CA ASN A 66 23.54 13.57 -1.96
C ASN A 66 23.82 13.47 -3.47
N LYS A 67 23.16 12.54 -4.17
CA LYS A 67 23.21 12.40 -5.63
C LYS A 67 22.19 13.27 -6.37
N GLY A 68 21.43 14.11 -5.66
CA GLY A 68 20.38 14.95 -6.24
C GLY A 68 19.17 14.17 -6.75
N ILE A 69 18.95 12.94 -6.29
CA ILE A 69 17.82 12.11 -6.68
C ILE A 69 16.64 12.40 -5.74
N PRO A 70 15.48 12.88 -6.25
CA PRO A 70 14.32 13.13 -5.39
C PRO A 70 13.81 11.85 -4.73
N VAL A 71 13.53 11.91 -3.43
CA VAL A 71 12.90 10.82 -2.69
C VAL A 71 11.52 11.26 -2.22
N ILE A 72 10.52 10.41 -2.44
CA ILE A 72 9.12 10.71 -2.14
C ILE A 72 8.56 9.57 -1.29
N ILE A 73 8.00 9.85 -0.11
CA ILE A 73 7.39 8.80 0.70
C ILE A 73 5.87 8.83 0.53
N LEU A 74 5.29 7.72 0.08
CA LEU A 74 3.84 7.58 -0.08
C LEU A 74 3.20 7.05 1.19
N THR A 75 2.46 7.90 1.89
CA THR A 75 1.71 7.52 3.10
C THR A 75 0.24 7.26 2.82
N ALA A 76 -0.32 7.83 1.73
CA ALA A 76 -1.70 7.59 1.26
C ALA A 76 -2.00 6.10 1.01
N TYR A 77 -0.97 5.35 0.61
CA TYR A 77 -1.04 3.92 0.31
C TYR A 77 -0.81 3.00 1.54
N SER A 78 -0.69 3.56 2.74
CA SER A 78 -0.46 2.75 3.94
C SER A 78 -1.69 1.93 4.34
N ARG A 79 -1.51 0.60 4.48
CA ARG A 79 -2.56 -0.28 5.03
C ARG A 79 -2.88 0.03 6.49
N SER A 80 -1.91 0.54 7.23
CA SER A 80 -2.05 0.91 8.64
C SER A 80 -2.68 2.29 8.81
N GLY A 81 -3.04 2.97 7.72
CA GLY A 81 -3.52 4.34 7.72
C GLY A 81 -2.39 5.35 7.56
N GLU A 82 -2.76 6.52 7.03
CA GLU A 82 -1.86 7.64 6.76
C GLU A 82 -1.26 8.21 8.04
N LYS A 83 -2.07 8.43 9.09
CA LYS A 83 -1.61 9.00 10.36
C LYS A 83 -0.46 8.20 10.95
N THR A 84 -0.61 6.87 11.03
CA THR A 84 0.44 5.97 11.50
C THR A 84 1.67 6.01 10.60
N ALA A 85 1.48 6.06 9.27
CA ALA A 85 2.61 6.17 8.35
C ALA A 85 3.37 7.50 8.49
N ARG A 86 2.66 8.62 8.68
CA ARG A 86 3.27 9.93 8.94
C ARG A 86 4.11 9.92 10.22
N SER A 87 3.59 9.37 11.32
CA SER A 87 4.37 9.25 12.57
C SER A 87 5.61 8.36 12.45
N ILE A 88 5.62 7.41 11.51
CA ILE A 88 6.83 6.62 11.22
C ILE A 88 7.82 7.43 10.40
N VAL A 89 7.34 8.22 9.44
CA VAL A 89 8.16 9.12 8.61
C VAL A 89 8.80 10.22 9.45
N GLU A 90 8.11 10.73 10.46
CA GLU A 90 8.64 11.69 11.45
C GLU A 90 9.91 11.19 12.14
N LYS A 91 10.10 9.87 12.25
CA LYS A 91 11.31 9.27 12.85
C LYS A 91 12.58 9.43 12.00
N LEU A 92 12.46 9.86 10.73
CA LEU A 92 13.63 10.15 9.88
C LEU A 92 14.40 11.40 10.33
N GLY A 93 13.78 12.23 11.17
CA GLY A 93 14.33 13.48 11.67
C GLY A 93 14.09 14.66 10.70
N ASP A 94 14.03 15.85 11.27
CA ASP A 94 13.69 17.09 10.55
C ASP A 94 14.66 17.41 9.41
N GLU A 95 15.93 17.06 9.57
CA GLU A 95 16.95 17.28 8.53
C GLU A 95 16.61 16.54 7.23
N ARG A 96 16.26 15.25 7.32
CA ARG A 96 15.90 14.45 6.14
C ARG A 96 14.53 14.83 5.61
N LEU A 97 13.57 15.13 6.51
CA LEU A 97 12.24 15.59 6.13
C LEU A 97 12.27 16.87 5.30
N SER A 98 13.24 17.76 5.52
CA SER A 98 13.42 18.96 4.70
C SER A 98 13.87 18.65 3.26
N LYS A 99 14.50 17.49 3.03
CA LYS A 99 15.07 17.06 1.75
C LYS A 99 14.15 16.13 0.95
N ILE A 100 13.17 15.50 1.59
CA ILE A 100 12.22 14.58 0.96
C ILE A 100 10.82 15.17 0.93
N LYS A 101 9.95 14.66 0.04
CA LYS A 101 8.52 15.02 0.07
C LYS A 101 7.68 13.85 0.54
N VAL A 102 6.66 14.12 1.35
CA VAL A 102 5.73 13.12 1.86
C VAL A 102 4.37 13.35 1.19
N VAL A 103 3.79 12.28 0.64
CA VAL A 103 2.53 12.34 -0.12
C VAL A 103 1.48 11.51 0.62
N GLY A 104 0.57 12.21 1.29
CA GLY A 104 -0.58 11.67 2.00
C GLY A 104 -1.86 11.78 1.18
N ASN A 105 -2.99 11.52 1.83
CA ASN A 105 -4.28 11.45 1.13
C ASN A 105 -4.67 12.81 0.52
N GLU A 106 -4.37 13.89 1.24
CA GLU A 106 -4.68 15.25 0.79
C GLU A 106 -3.89 15.64 -0.46
N GLU A 107 -2.59 15.33 -0.51
CA GLU A 107 -1.74 15.59 -1.67
C GLU A 107 -2.20 14.77 -2.88
N VAL A 108 -2.63 13.52 -2.65
CA VAL A 108 -3.19 12.68 -3.71
C VAL A 108 -4.50 13.25 -4.24
N GLU A 109 -5.43 13.67 -3.37
CA GLU A 109 -6.70 14.27 -3.80
C GLU A 109 -6.50 15.56 -4.61
N LYS A 110 -5.47 16.34 -4.30
CA LYS A 110 -5.15 17.59 -5.01
C LYS A 110 -4.42 17.38 -6.34
N SER A 111 -3.76 16.24 -6.53
CA SER A 111 -3.06 15.92 -7.79
C SER A 111 -4.00 15.88 -9.00
N LEU A 112 -3.48 16.15 -10.21
CA LEU A 112 -4.28 16.14 -11.43
C LEU A 112 -5.01 14.81 -11.64
N TYR A 113 -4.28 13.70 -11.45
CA TYR A 113 -4.86 12.37 -11.59
C TYR A 113 -5.83 12.02 -10.46
N GLY A 114 -5.55 12.46 -9.23
CA GLY A 114 -6.45 12.27 -8.10
C GLY A 114 -7.77 13.01 -8.27
N GLN A 115 -7.75 14.24 -8.77
CA GLN A 115 -8.96 14.99 -9.10
C GLN A 115 -9.80 14.28 -10.17
N LEU A 116 -9.16 13.70 -11.18
CA LEU A 116 -9.81 12.93 -12.23
C LEU A 116 -10.44 11.63 -11.71
N VAL A 117 -9.75 10.89 -10.85
CA VAL A 117 -10.24 9.59 -10.34
C VAL A 117 -11.27 9.76 -9.22
N PHE A 118 -11.09 10.75 -8.35
CA PHE A 118 -11.97 10.97 -7.21
C PHE A 118 -13.10 11.99 -7.48
N GLY A 119 -13.13 12.59 -8.68
CA GLY A 119 -14.22 13.48 -9.13
C GLY A 119 -14.39 14.73 -8.27
N LYS A 120 -13.36 15.14 -7.54
CA LYS A 120 -13.46 16.22 -6.52
C LYS A 120 -13.11 17.61 -7.09
N GLY A 121 -12.56 17.68 -8.30
CA GLY A 121 -12.11 18.92 -8.96
C GLY A 121 -13.16 19.64 -9.82
N MET A 122 -14.30 19.01 -10.09
CA MET A 122 -15.47 19.62 -10.72
C MET A 122 -16.67 19.01 -10.03
N SER A 123 -17.64 19.84 -9.59
CA SER A 123 -18.84 19.39 -8.88
C SER A 123 -19.35 18.05 -9.43
N SER A 124 -19.21 16.96 -8.67
CA SER A 124 -19.70 15.64 -9.11
C SER A 124 -21.17 15.81 -9.46
N SER A 125 -21.52 15.74 -10.74
CA SER A 125 -22.91 15.90 -11.17
C SER A 125 -23.73 14.76 -10.56
N LEU A 126 -25.04 14.97 -10.41
CA LEU A 126 -25.95 13.95 -9.90
C LEU A 126 -25.80 12.63 -10.67
N ASP A 127 -25.51 12.72 -11.98
CA ASP A 127 -25.33 11.58 -12.88
C ASP A 127 -24.07 10.76 -12.56
N GLU A 128 -22.99 11.40 -12.10
CA GLU A 128 -21.75 10.72 -11.75
C GLU A 128 -21.88 9.97 -10.40
N GLN A 129 -22.62 10.55 -9.45
CA GLN A 129 -23.00 9.87 -8.22
C GLN A 129 -23.93 8.68 -8.52
N LEU A 130 -24.90 8.87 -9.41
CA LEU A 130 -25.82 7.81 -9.85
C LEU A 130 -25.07 6.67 -10.55
N ALA A 131 -24.11 7.00 -11.43
CA ALA A 131 -23.28 6.02 -12.11
C ALA A 131 -22.40 5.22 -11.14
N LYS A 132 -21.85 5.88 -10.11
CA LYS A 132 -21.05 5.21 -9.06
C LYS A 132 -21.90 4.24 -8.26
N GLU A 133 -23.08 4.66 -7.79
CA GLU A 133 -24.00 3.78 -7.06
C GLU A 133 -24.54 2.65 -7.95
N ALA A 134 -24.82 2.91 -9.23
CA ALA A 134 -25.22 1.88 -10.19
C ALA A 134 -24.12 0.82 -10.40
N ARG A 135 -22.86 1.24 -10.54
CA ARG A 135 -21.72 0.31 -10.62
C ARG A 135 -21.55 -0.52 -9.36
N LYS A 136 -21.72 0.10 -8.19
CA LYS A 136 -21.65 -0.57 -6.89
C LYS A 136 -22.77 -1.61 -6.73
N ALA A 137 -24.00 -1.25 -7.09
CA ALA A 137 -25.13 -2.17 -7.09
C ALA A 137 -24.93 -3.34 -8.06
N ALA A 138 -24.49 -3.05 -9.30
CA ALA A 138 -24.18 -4.08 -10.29
C ALA A 138 -23.05 -5.01 -9.83
N SER A 139 -22.03 -4.49 -9.14
CA SER A 139 -20.98 -5.32 -8.54
C SER A 139 -21.50 -6.21 -7.42
N ALA A 140 -22.37 -5.69 -6.55
CA ALA A 140 -22.95 -6.48 -5.47
C ALA A 140 -23.79 -7.64 -6.03
N GLU A 141 -24.53 -7.39 -7.11
CA GLU A 141 -25.31 -8.41 -7.79
C GLU A 141 -24.42 -9.45 -8.49
N LYS A 142 -23.35 -9.02 -9.17
CA LYS A 142 -22.35 -9.94 -9.73
C LYS A 142 -21.72 -10.83 -8.66
N GLN A 143 -21.42 -10.28 -7.49
CA GLN A 143 -20.87 -11.04 -6.37
C GLN A 143 -21.89 -12.05 -5.83
N ARG A 144 -23.16 -11.67 -5.69
CA ARG A 144 -24.24 -12.57 -5.29
C ARG A 144 -24.36 -13.78 -6.23
N ILE A 145 -24.39 -13.52 -7.53
CA ILE A 145 -24.46 -14.58 -8.55
C ILE A 145 -23.21 -15.47 -8.49
N ALA A 146 -22.03 -14.87 -8.32
CA ALA A 146 -20.78 -15.62 -8.19
C ALA A 146 -20.77 -16.53 -6.95
N GLU A 147 -21.27 -16.06 -5.80
CA GLU A 147 -21.40 -16.85 -4.57
C GLU A 147 -22.41 -17.99 -4.72
N GLU A 148 -23.51 -17.76 -5.43
CA GLU A 148 -24.53 -18.78 -5.71
C GLU A 148 -23.97 -19.89 -6.62
N VAL A 149 -23.27 -19.52 -7.69
CA VAL A 149 -22.58 -20.47 -8.59
C VAL A 149 -21.46 -21.20 -7.86
N ALA A 150 -20.71 -20.51 -7.00
CA ALA A 150 -19.66 -21.09 -6.16
C ALA A 150 -20.22 -22.17 -5.22
N SER A 151 -21.34 -21.88 -4.56
CA SER A 151 -22.08 -22.82 -3.70
C SER A 151 -22.53 -24.07 -4.47
N LEU A 152 -23.06 -23.88 -5.69
CA LEU A 152 -23.47 -24.98 -6.57
C LEU A 152 -22.29 -25.87 -6.99
N LEU A 153 -21.12 -25.27 -7.23
CA LEU A 153 -19.91 -25.96 -7.66
C LEU A 153 -19.04 -26.48 -6.50
N LYS A 154 -19.44 -26.25 -5.24
CA LYS A 154 -18.63 -26.53 -4.03
C LYS A 154 -17.24 -25.86 -4.06
N VAL A 155 -17.13 -24.73 -4.73
CA VAL A 155 -15.91 -23.90 -4.79
C VAL A 155 -16.17 -22.63 -3.98
N SER A 156 -15.16 -22.06 -3.32
CA SER A 156 -15.29 -20.73 -2.72
C SER A 156 -14.80 -19.68 -3.69
N VAL A 157 -15.63 -18.69 -4.03
CA VAL A 157 -15.23 -17.55 -4.87
C VAL A 157 -15.23 -16.30 -4.02
N ASN A 158 -14.10 -15.58 -3.99
CA ASN A 158 -13.99 -14.27 -3.37
C ASN A 158 -13.65 -13.26 -4.47
N ILE A 159 -14.67 -12.65 -5.09
CA ILE A 159 -14.45 -11.54 -6.02
C ILE A 159 -14.32 -10.28 -5.17
N ASP A 160 -13.10 -10.00 -4.74
CA ASP A 160 -12.82 -8.88 -3.87
C ASP A 160 -12.93 -7.57 -4.66
N THR A 161 -14.12 -7.04 -4.94
CA THR A 161 -14.26 -5.74 -5.64
C THR A 161 -13.67 -4.57 -4.85
N SER A 162 -13.47 -4.74 -3.54
CA SER A 162 -12.69 -3.81 -2.72
C SER A 162 -11.20 -3.77 -3.11
N SER A 163 -10.69 -4.75 -3.85
CA SER A 163 -9.34 -4.73 -4.39
C SER A 163 -9.18 -3.71 -5.53
N SER A 164 -10.22 -3.50 -6.35
CA SER A 164 -10.18 -2.57 -7.49
C SER A 164 -10.14 -1.12 -7.02
N GLU A 165 -11.06 -0.71 -6.14
CA GLU A 165 -11.07 0.64 -5.55
C GLU A 165 -9.79 0.92 -4.76
N ARG A 166 -9.25 -0.10 -4.08
CA ARG A 166 -7.95 0.03 -3.41
C ARG A 166 -6.85 0.24 -4.42
N LEU A 167 -6.77 -0.56 -5.49
CA LEU A 167 -5.76 -0.46 -6.53
C LEU A 167 -5.76 0.92 -7.21
N GLU A 168 -6.94 1.46 -7.53
CA GLU A 168 -7.10 2.82 -8.07
C GLU A 168 -6.50 3.88 -7.14
N LYS A 169 -6.73 3.77 -5.83
CA LYS A 169 -6.09 4.65 -4.83
C LYS A 169 -4.57 4.53 -4.82
N ILE A 170 -4.03 3.32 -4.98
CA ILE A 170 -2.57 3.11 -5.10
C ILE A 170 -2.05 3.78 -6.36
N VAL A 171 -2.69 3.54 -7.50
CA VAL A 171 -2.32 4.12 -8.79
C VAL A 171 -2.34 5.65 -8.72
N ALA A 172 -3.39 6.23 -8.13
CA ALA A 172 -3.47 7.67 -7.90
C ALA A 172 -2.34 8.17 -7.00
N SER A 173 -1.99 7.43 -5.95
CA SER A 173 -0.86 7.77 -5.07
C SER A 173 0.48 7.74 -5.80
N LEU A 174 0.72 6.73 -6.63
CA LEU A 174 1.96 6.60 -7.41
C LEU A 174 2.09 7.74 -8.44
N ARG A 175 0.99 8.07 -9.13
CA ARG A 175 0.95 9.17 -10.11
C ARG A 175 1.11 10.53 -9.44
N ALA A 176 0.46 10.77 -8.31
CA ALA A 176 0.61 11.99 -7.51
C ALA A 176 2.06 12.17 -7.04
N GLY A 177 2.72 11.09 -6.60
CA GLY A 177 4.13 11.13 -6.23
C GLY A 177 5.04 11.56 -7.38
N ALA A 178 4.79 11.04 -8.59
CA ALA A 178 5.52 11.42 -9.80
C ALA A 178 5.28 12.88 -10.21
N GLU A 179 4.03 13.34 -10.13
CA GLU A 179 3.63 14.73 -10.39
C GLU A 179 4.32 15.71 -9.43
N ILE A 180 4.29 15.42 -8.12
CA ILE A 180 4.91 16.26 -7.08
C ILE A 180 6.45 16.29 -7.21
N ALA A 181 7.05 15.23 -7.75
CA ALA A 181 8.47 15.21 -8.07
C ALA A 181 8.81 15.85 -9.42
N GLU A 182 7.81 16.21 -10.23
CA GLU A 182 7.97 16.75 -11.59
C GLU A 182 8.76 15.79 -12.51
N VAL A 183 8.59 14.48 -12.32
CA VAL A 183 9.27 13.44 -13.07
C VAL A 183 8.24 12.51 -13.71
N PRO A 184 8.38 12.12 -14.98
CA PRO A 184 7.46 11.17 -15.59
C PRO A 184 7.49 9.81 -14.88
N VAL A 185 6.34 9.13 -14.85
CA VAL A 185 6.13 7.85 -14.15
C VAL A 185 7.17 6.78 -14.50
N TYR A 186 7.58 6.70 -15.77
CA TYR A 186 8.56 5.70 -16.24
C TYR A 186 10.01 5.99 -15.78
N ASN A 187 10.31 7.22 -15.32
CA ASN A 187 11.59 7.59 -14.70
C ASN A 187 11.56 7.48 -13.17
N CYS A 188 10.49 6.89 -12.63
CA CYS A 188 10.30 6.68 -11.20
C CYS A 188 10.44 5.21 -10.86
N ILE A 189 11.06 4.90 -9.72
CA ILE A 189 11.24 3.52 -9.26
C ILE A 189 10.44 3.35 -7.96
N LEU A 190 9.45 2.47 -7.97
CA LEU A 190 8.74 2.06 -6.76
C LEU A 190 9.60 1.07 -5.96
N VAL A 191 9.76 1.31 -4.65
CA VAL A 191 10.37 0.36 -3.71
C VAL A 191 9.31 -0.05 -2.70
N ALA A 192 8.69 -1.21 -2.88
CA ALA A 192 7.57 -1.66 -2.06
C ALA A 192 7.74 -3.10 -1.59
N GLY A 193 7.28 -3.38 -0.36
CA GLY A 193 7.23 -4.75 0.18
C GLY A 193 5.89 -5.45 -0.04
N SER A 194 4.96 -4.84 -0.76
CA SER A 194 3.57 -5.29 -0.92
C SER A 194 3.25 -5.66 -2.36
N LYS A 195 2.45 -6.71 -2.54
CA LYS A 195 2.01 -7.15 -3.87
C LYS A 195 1.13 -6.11 -4.57
N SER A 196 0.24 -5.45 -3.83
CA SER A 196 -0.67 -4.46 -4.43
C SER A 196 0.04 -3.18 -4.89
N GLY A 197 1.13 -2.78 -4.21
CA GLY A 197 1.97 -1.67 -4.67
C GLY A 197 2.66 -2.00 -5.98
N LEU A 198 3.25 -3.20 -6.06
CA LEU A 198 3.94 -3.67 -7.26
C LEU A 198 2.97 -3.88 -8.44
N ALA A 199 1.76 -4.37 -8.18
CA ALA A 199 0.71 -4.50 -9.21
C ALA A 199 0.24 -3.13 -9.72
N ALA A 200 0.08 -2.14 -8.84
CA ALA A 200 -0.29 -0.78 -9.25
C ALA A 200 0.82 -0.13 -10.11
N ALA A 201 2.08 -0.32 -9.74
CA ALA A 201 3.21 0.14 -10.53
C ALA A 201 3.29 -0.55 -11.90
N GLU A 202 2.91 -1.83 -12.01
CA GLU A 202 2.75 -2.53 -13.30
C GLU A 202 1.86 -1.77 -14.25
N GLN A 203 0.67 -1.43 -13.75
CA GLN A 203 -0.45 -0.94 -14.54
C GLN A 203 -0.12 0.41 -15.17
N ILE A 204 0.81 1.15 -14.59
CA ILE A 204 1.26 2.46 -15.05
C ILE A 204 2.66 2.43 -15.70
N GLY A 205 3.26 1.25 -15.87
CA GLY A 205 4.60 1.11 -16.44
C GLY A 205 5.72 1.73 -15.59
N MET A 206 5.55 1.77 -14.26
CA MET A 206 6.57 2.26 -13.34
C MET A 206 7.53 1.12 -12.98
N PRO A 207 8.85 1.28 -13.21
CA PRO A 207 9.87 0.39 -12.66
C PRO A 207 9.67 0.11 -11.18
N ARG A 208 9.88 -1.13 -10.75
CA ARG A 208 9.52 -1.55 -9.39
C ARG A 208 10.44 -2.61 -8.81
N VAL A 209 10.82 -2.40 -7.56
CA VAL A 209 11.65 -3.28 -6.75
C VAL A 209 10.82 -3.79 -5.59
N ALA A 210 10.75 -5.11 -5.46
CA ALA A 210 10.19 -5.75 -4.29
C ALA A 210 11.24 -5.72 -3.18
N LEU A 211 10.92 -5.08 -2.05
CA LEU A 211 11.75 -5.12 -0.86
C LEU A 211 11.11 -6.06 0.17
N ARG A 212 11.64 -7.27 0.30
CA ARG A 212 11.10 -8.28 1.21
C ARG A 212 11.26 -7.85 2.66
N SER A 213 10.41 -8.37 3.53
CA SER A 213 10.57 -8.34 4.98
C SER A 213 10.61 -9.77 5.50
N SER A 214 10.86 -9.98 6.79
CA SER A 214 10.77 -11.31 7.41
C SER A 214 9.44 -12.01 7.11
N PHE A 215 8.34 -11.25 7.08
CA PHE A 215 6.99 -11.73 6.77
C PHE A 215 6.74 -12.03 5.28
N THR A 216 7.53 -11.46 4.38
CA THR A 216 7.41 -11.68 2.93
C THR A 216 8.60 -12.42 2.34
N SER A 217 9.44 -13.03 3.18
CA SER A 217 10.62 -13.82 2.79
C SER A 217 10.28 -14.95 1.81
N ARG A 218 9.15 -15.64 2.04
CA ARG A 218 8.61 -16.70 1.18
C ARG A 218 7.59 -16.21 0.14
N ALA A 219 7.33 -14.90 0.08
CA ALA A 219 6.37 -14.37 -0.86
C ALA A 219 7.02 -14.21 -2.24
N GLU A 220 6.31 -14.65 -3.26
CA GLU A 220 6.70 -14.42 -4.66
C GLU A 220 6.23 -13.06 -5.16
N PHE A 221 7.11 -12.39 -5.91
CA PHE A 221 6.88 -11.08 -6.52
C PHE A 221 7.16 -11.16 -8.04
N PRO A 222 6.34 -11.91 -8.81
CA PRO A 222 6.63 -12.19 -10.23
C PRO A 222 6.65 -10.94 -11.09
N THR A 223 5.98 -9.88 -10.63
CA THR A 223 5.85 -8.63 -11.36
C THR A 223 6.97 -7.63 -11.04
N ALA A 224 7.86 -7.94 -10.09
CA ALA A 224 8.97 -7.04 -9.73
C ALA A 224 10.15 -7.15 -10.71
N ASN A 225 10.73 -6.01 -11.09
CA ASN A 225 11.96 -5.99 -11.89
C ASN A 225 13.19 -6.43 -11.08
N ALA A 226 13.13 -6.35 -9.75
CA ALA A 226 14.16 -6.84 -8.84
C ALA A 226 13.55 -7.18 -7.48
N ILE A 227 14.17 -8.12 -6.77
CA ILE A 227 13.80 -8.48 -5.39
C ILE A 227 15.03 -8.25 -4.52
N MET A 228 14.85 -7.57 -3.39
CA MET A 228 15.91 -7.21 -2.44
C MET A 228 15.47 -7.54 -1.01
N ASP A 229 16.42 -7.85 -0.13
CA ASP A 229 16.14 -8.25 1.26
C ASP A 229 16.46 -7.16 2.29
N GLY A 230 16.98 -6.01 1.86
CA GLY A 230 17.41 -4.95 2.76
C GLY A 230 17.85 -3.68 2.03
N PHE A 231 18.30 -2.72 2.81
CA PHE A 231 19.03 -1.55 2.32
C PHE A 231 20.51 -1.70 2.64
N GLY A 232 21.36 -1.18 1.75
CA GLY A 232 22.81 -1.18 1.94
C GLY A 232 23.53 -2.46 1.48
N GLY A 233 24.86 -2.38 1.42
CA GLY A 233 25.75 -3.51 1.14
C GLY A 233 25.39 -4.33 -0.11
N ALA A 234 25.14 -5.63 0.10
CA ALA A 234 24.78 -6.59 -0.95
C ALA A 234 23.33 -6.44 -1.45
N ASP A 235 22.48 -5.68 -0.76
CA ASP A 235 21.08 -5.46 -1.11
C ASP A 235 20.87 -4.15 -1.89
N LEU A 236 19.81 -3.40 -1.59
CA LEU A 236 19.38 -2.23 -2.32
C LEU A 236 20.25 -1.02 -2.00
N THR A 237 20.94 -0.50 -3.03
CA THR A 237 21.71 0.75 -2.96
C THR A 237 21.35 1.65 -4.13
N ILE A 238 21.56 2.96 -3.97
CA ILE A 238 21.30 3.94 -5.03
C ILE A 238 22.17 3.66 -6.26
N SER A 239 23.43 3.26 -6.06
CA SER A 239 24.32 2.91 -7.17
C SER A 239 23.76 1.75 -8.03
N LYS A 240 23.21 0.70 -7.40
CA LYS A 240 22.56 -0.39 -8.13
C LYS A 240 21.31 0.05 -8.85
N LEU A 241 20.52 0.96 -8.26
CA LEU A 241 19.33 1.51 -8.90
C LEU A 241 19.67 2.28 -10.17
N CYS A 242 20.74 3.08 -10.15
CA CYS A 242 21.19 3.87 -11.29
C CYS A 242 21.84 3.02 -12.40
N GLN A 243 22.52 1.93 -12.05
CA GLN A 243 23.22 1.08 -13.03
C GLN A 243 22.28 0.10 -13.75
N LYS A 244 21.15 -0.24 -13.14
CA LYS A 244 20.21 -1.21 -13.71
C LYS A 244 19.36 -0.56 -14.80
N ARG A 245 19.20 -1.26 -15.93
CA ARG A 245 18.20 -0.91 -16.94
C ARG A 245 16.84 -1.47 -16.52
N TRP A 246 15.83 -0.61 -16.49
CA TRP A 246 14.46 -0.94 -16.12
C TRP A 246 13.60 -0.98 -17.37
N SER A 247 13.83 -2.00 -18.20
CA SER A 247 13.11 -2.29 -19.45
C SER A 247 12.41 -3.62 -19.35
#